data_AF-A0A7C5ZM32-F1
#
_entry.id   AF-A0A7C5ZM32-F1
#
_cell.length_a   1.000
_cell.length_b   1.000
_cell.length_c   1.000
_cell.angle_alpha   90.00
_cell.angle_beta   90.00
_cell.angle_gamma   90.00
#
_symmetry.space_group_name_H-M   'P 1'
#
loop_
_entity.id
_entity.type
_entity.pdbx_description
1 polymer ?
#
loop_
_entity_poly.entity_id
_entity_poly.type
_entity_poly.pdbx_seq_one_letter_code
_entity_poly.pdbx_strand_id
1 'polypeptide(L)'
;MSSRILTFIRAVALVTMVAATFALPAVPAQAADPRYFPETGFRIADDQIWDYFQKRGGINQFGYPVSRKFQFMGSDVQFFQRRIVQIQGGNVGQINLLDPGIMPYTSINGATFPANNEALVKTAPAVGSANYAQAIQDWIKANAPETFNGKPVKYYTTFANAVAFRTAFPDGRGEPALLPGMNLEMWGAPTSAPAADPKNDNFIYLRFQRGIMHYDAATGTTQGLLLADYFKSILTGQ
;
A
#
# COMPACT_ATOMS: atom_id res chain seq x y z
N MET A 1 98.66 -6.20 36.98
CA MET A 1 97.78 -7.35 36.69
C MET A 1 96.57 -7.27 37.62
N SER A 2 95.36 -7.40 37.06
CA SER A 2 94.04 -7.48 37.73
C SER A 2 93.50 -6.16 38.35
N SER A 3 92.44 -5.52 37.80
CA SER A 3 90.99 -5.83 37.99
C SER A 3 90.48 -5.18 39.30
N ARG A 4 89.43 -4.32 39.42
CA ARG A 4 88.16 -4.08 38.72
C ARG A 4 87.66 -2.65 39.00
N ILE A 5 87.00 -2.02 38.03
CA ILE A 5 86.18 -0.81 38.22
C ILE A 5 84.71 -1.25 38.34
N LEU A 6 84.04 -0.84 39.42
CA LEU A 6 82.62 -1.07 39.70
C LEU A 6 81.80 0.06 39.07
N THR A 7 81.00 -0.26 38.04
CA THR A 7 80.02 0.67 37.45
C THR A 7 78.63 0.34 38.00
N PHE A 8 78.02 1.29 38.71
CA PHE A 8 76.64 1.23 39.18
C PHE A 8 75.66 1.44 38.00
N ILE A 9 74.82 0.45 37.71
CA ILE A 9 73.69 0.58 36.77
C ILE A 9 72.45 1.02 37.56
N ARG A 10 71.84 2.14 37.14
CA ARG A 10 70.56 2.65 37.66
C ARG A 10 69.41 1.80 37.11
N ALA A 11 68.55 1.30 38.00
CA ALA A 11 67.31 0.61 37.64
C ALA A 11 66.24 1.62 37.16
N VAL A 12 65.60 1.35 36.03
CA VAL A 12 64.41 2.06 35.52
C VAL A 12 63.19 1.21 35.88
N ALA A 13 62.29 1.75 36.69
CA ALA A 13 61.02 1.10 37.04
C ALA A 13 59.99 1.37 35.93
N LEU A 14 59.51 0.30 35.29
CA LEU A 14 58.44 0.33 34.30
C LEU A 14 57.08 0.24 35.03
N VAL A 15 56.27 1.31 34.97
CA VAL A 15 54.90 1.29 35.51
C VAL A 15 53.95 0.91 34.38
N THR A 16 53.40 -0.30 34.43
CA THR A 16 52.32 -0.75 33.55
C THR A 16 50.97 -0.31 34.12
N MET A 17 50.29 0.65 33.47
CA MET A 17 48.88 0.91 33.74
C MET A 17 48.03 -0.21 33.15
N VAL A 18 47.28 -0.91 34.01
CA VAL A 18 46.19 -1.80 33.57
C VAL A 18 44.96 -0.93 33.35
N ALA A 19 44.58 -0.73 32.09
CA ALA A 19 43.30 -0.12 31.74
C ALA A 19 42.19 -1.16 31.92
N ALA A 20 41.35 -0.99 32.95
CA ALA A 20 40.14 -1.79 33.11
C ALA A 20 39.07 -1.29 32.11
N THR A 21 38.73 -2.13 31.13
CA THR A 21 37.60 -1.90 30.23
C THR A 21 36.29 -2.23 30.96
N PHE A 22 35.55 -1.21 31.39
CA PHE A 22 34.17 -1.39 31.79
C PHE A 22 33.31 -1.58 30.54
N ALA A 23 32.87 -2.82 30.29
CA ALA A 23 31.84 -3.09 29.31
C ALA A 23 30.51 -2.52 29.82
N LEU A 24 29.97 -1.49 29.15
CA LEU A 24 28.61 -1.03 29.42
C LEU A 24 27.64 -2.18 29.11
N PRO A 25 26.61 -2.42 29.94
CA PRO A 25 25.59 -3.40 29.62
C PRO A 25 24.92 -2.99 28.31
N ALA A 26 24.92 -3.89 27.33
CA ALA A 26 24.19 -3.69 26.08
C ALA A 26 22.71 -3.54 26.42
N VAL A 27 22.14 -2.36 26.15
CA VAL A 27 20.69 -2.18 26.17
C VAL A 27 20.14 -3.12 25.11
N PRO A 28 19.22 -4.06 25.44
CA PRO A 28 18.62 -4.91 24.41
C PRO A 28 17.95 -3.98 23.40
N ALA A 29 18.35 -4.09 22.13
CA ALA A 29 17.66 -3.40 21.06
C ALA A 29 16.20 -3.87 21.09
N GLN A 30 15.29 -3.00 21.52
CA GLN A 30 13.87 -3.29 21.48
C GLN A 30 13.54 -3.66 20.04
N ALA A 31 13.08 -4.89 19.80
CA ALA A 31 12.70 -5.31 18.47
C ALA A 31 11.67 -4.30 17.93
N ALA A 32 11.97 -3.71 16.76
CA ALA A 32 11.07 -2.75 16.14
C ALA A 32 9.73 -3.44 15.88
N ASP A 33 8.63 -2.83 16.33
CA ASP A 33 7.30 -3.36 16.07
C ASP A 33 7.01 -3.29 14.57
N PRO A 34 6.96 -4.42 13.84
CA PRO A 34 6.78 -4.42 12.39
C PRO A 34 5.41 -3.88 11.96
N ARG A 35 4.48 -3.69 12.91
CA ARG A 35 3.14 -3.17 12.66
C ARG A 35 3.02 -1.66 12.89
N TYR A 36 4.05 -1.02 13.41
CA TYR A 36 4.09 0.43 13.66
C TYR A 36 4.77 1.17 12.51
N PHE A 37 4.12 2.23 12.01
CA PHE A 37 4.59 3.01 10.88
C PHE A 37 4.93 4.43 11.34
N PRO A 38 6.21 4.77 11.54
CA PRO A 38 6.63 6.07 12.06
C PRO A 38 6.27 7.23 11.13
N GLU A 39 6.11 6.98 9.83
CA GLU A 39 5.74 7.99 8.82
C GLU A 39 4.39 8.66 9.11
N THR A 40 3.48 7.93 9.75
CA THR A 40 2.14 8.41 10.08
C THR A 40 1.81 8.31 11.57
N GLY A 41 2.66 7.67 12.37
CA GLY A 41 2.45 7.45 13.80
C GLY A 41 1.35 6.44 14.12
N PHE A 42 0.91 5.65 13.14
CA PHE A 42 -0.16 4.66 13.31
C PHE A 42 0.37 3.22 13.28
N ARG A 43 -0.34 2.35 14.00
CA ARG A 43 -0.09 0.91 14.07
C ARG A 43 -1.25 0.14 13.47
N ILE A 44 -0.99 -0.96 12.78
CA ILE A 44 -2.01 -1.95 12.42
C ILE A 44 -2.14 -2.94 13.58
N ALA A 45 -3.04 -2.63 14.51
CA ALA A 45 -3.09 -3.36 15.77
C ALA A 45 -3.85 -4.69 15.71
N ASP A 46 -4.84 -4.76 14.83
CA ASP A 46 -5.72 -5.93 14.65
C ASP A 46 -5.05 -7.00 13.78
N ASP A 47 -5.08 -8.26 14.23
CA ASP A 47 -4.42 -9.37 13.54
C ASP A 47 -5.04 -9.68 12.18
N GLN A 48 -6.37 -9.55 12.03
CA GLN A 48 -7.02 -9.85 10.77
C GLN A 48 -6.69 -8.78 9.72
N ILE A 49 -6.69 -7.50 10.12
CA ILE A 49 -6.28 -6.39 9.25
C ILE A 49 -4.80 -6.50 8.89
N TRP A 50 -3.95 -6.88 9.83
CA TRP A 50 -2.51 -7.07 9.59
C TRP A 50 -2.25 -8.18 8.57
N ASP A 51 -2.85 -9.37 8.76
CA ASP A 51 -2.70 -10.49 7.82
C ASP A 51 -3.20 -10.11 6.42
N TYR A 52 -4.36 -9.45 6.35
CA TYR A 52 -4.93 -8.95 5.11
C TYR A 52 -4.00 -7.98 4.39
N PHE A 53 -3.51 -6.96 5.10
CA PHE A 53 -2.56 -5.98 4.58
C PHE A 53 -1.30 -6.66 4.01
N GLN A 54 -0.69 -7.59 4.76
CA GLN A 54 0.51 -8.29 4.32
C GLN A 54 0.27 -9.13 3.06
N LYS A 55 -0.84 -9.88 3.00
CA LYS A 55 -1.16 -10.77 1.87
C LYS A 55 -1.75 -10.05 0.65
N ARG A 56 -2.04 -8.76 0.75
CA ARG A 56 -2.67 -7.96 -0.31
C ARG A 56 -1.79 -6.83 -0.84
N GLY A 57 -0.47 -6.92 -0.65
CA GLY A 57 0.49 -5.98 -1.25
C GLY A 57 1.03 -4.92 -0.30
N GLY A 58 0.61 -4.90 0.96
CA GLY A 58 1.13 -4.01 2.00
C GLY A 58 1.14 -2.54 1.59
N ILE A 59 2.21 -1.82 1.93
CA ILE A 59 2.37 -0.38 1.67
C ILE A 59 2.15 -0.04 0.18
N ASN A 60 2.54 -0.91 -0.74
CA ASN A 60 2.42 -0.64 -2.18
C ASN A 60 0.96 -0.49 -2.62
N GLN A 61 0.03 -1.25 -2.01
CA GLN A 61 -1.39 -1.20 -2.37
C GLN A 61 -2.24 -0.36 -1.42
N PHE A 62 -1.91 -0.35 -0.12
CA PHE A 62 -2.67 0.36 0.91
C PHE A 62 -2.12 1.75 1.20
N GLY A 63 -0.83 1.98 1.00
CA GLY A 63 -0.09 3.08 1.66
C GLY A 63 0.05 2.83 3.16
N TYR A 64 0.45 3.88 3.89
CA TYR A 64 0.56 3.83 5.34
C TYR A 64 -0.81 3.84 6.03
N PRO A 65 -0.96 3.25 7.24
CA PRO A 65 -2.15 3.47 8.05
C PRO A 65 -2.24 4.95 8.43
N VAL A 66 -3.44 5.54 8.37
CA VAL A 66 -3.68 6.96 8.72
C VAL A 66 -4.70 7.12 9.84
N SER A 67 -5.01 6.03 10.53
CA SER A 67 -5.92 5.97 11.67
C SER A 67 -5.60 4.76 12.57
N ARG A 68 -6.14 4.79 13.80
CA ARG A 68 -6.33 3.58 14.61
C ARG A 68 -7.56 2.82 14.12
N LYS A 69 -7.83 1.62 14.66
CA LYS A 69 -9.11 0.94 14.44
C LYS A 69 -10.24 1.70 15.13
N PHE A 70 -11.35 1.93 14.44
CA PHE A 70 -12.56 2.59 14.98
C PHE A 70 -13.82 2.09 14.27
N GLN A 71 -15.00 2.47 14.76
CA GLN A 71 -16.28 2.12 14.14
C GLN A 71 -16.68 3.12 13.06
N PHE A 72 -17.02 2.62 11.87
CA PHE A 72 -17.56 3.41 10.76
C PHE A 72 -18.63 2.60 10.04
N MET A 73 -19.82 3.18 9.86
CA MET A 73 -20.97 2.53 9.23
C MET A 73 -21.32 1.15 9.83
N GLY A 74 -21.15 1.00 11.15
CA GLY A 74 -21.46 -0.24 11.89
C GLY A 74 -20.46 -1.38 11.70
N SER A 75 -19.28 -1.11 11.12
CA SER A 75 -18.19 -2.08 11.00
C SER A 75 -16.91 -1.53 11.65
N ASP A 76 -16.06 -2.43 12.14
CA ASP A 76 -14.72 -2.08 12.58
C ASP A 76 -13.88 -1.75 11.35
N VAL A 77 -13.27 -0.57 11.31
CA VAL A 77 -12.47 -0.12 10.17
C VAL A 77 -11.10 0.38 10.61
N GLN A 78 -10.14 0.30 9.69
CA GLN A 78 -8.91 1.07 9.74
C GLN A 78 -8.66 1.71 8.38
N PHE A 79 -8.41 3.01 8.39
CA PHE A 79 -8.06 3.77 7.20
C PHE A 79 -6.55 3.67 6.96
N PHE A 80 -6.23 3.40 5.69
CA PHE A 80 -4.91 3.54 5.09
C PHE A 80 -4.97 4.67 4.08
N GLN A 81 -3.83 5.11 3.55
CA GLN A 81 -3.84 6.24 2.61
C GLN A 81 -4.69 5.96 1.36
N ARG A 82 -4.63 4.73 0.81
CA ARG A 82 -5.32 4.37 -0.44
C ARG A 82 -6.64 3.63 -0.24
N ARG A 83 -6.86 3.01 0.92
CA ARG A 83 -7.96 2.06 1.15
C ARG A 83 -8.50 2.17 2.57
N ILE A 84 -9.76 1.81 2.75
CA ILE A 84 -10.35 1.58 4.07
C ILE A 84 -10.60 0.08 4.22
N VAL A 85 -9.89 -0.55 5.15
CA VAL A 85 -10.11 -1.96 5.50
C VAL A 85 -11.23 -2.02 6.52
N GLN A 86 -12.16 -2.95 6.32
CA GLN A 86 -13.27 -3.20 7.24
C GLN A 86 -13.29 -4.66 7.69
N ILE A 87 -13.76 -4.89 8.91
CA ILE A 87 -14.17 -6.20 9.41
C ILE A 87 -15.69 -6.17 9.53
N GLN A 88 -16.36 -6.97 8.69
CA GLN A 88 -17.81 -7.07 8.65
C GLN A 88 -18.23 -8.54 8.80
N GLY A 89 -19.01 -8.84 9.84
CA GLY A 89 -19.44 -10.21 10.13
C GLY A 89 -18.26 -11.19 10.33
N GLY A 90 -17.15 -10.71 10.88
CA GLY A 90 -15.91 -11.48 11.06
C GLY A 90 -15.00 -11.59 9.83
N ASN A 91 -15.44 -11.09 8.67
CA ASN A 91 -14.66 -11.13 7.43
C ASN A 91 -13.94 -9.81 7.18
N VAL A 92 -12.66 -9.88 6.83
CA VAL A 92 -11.89 -8.71 6.41
C VAL A 92 -12.13 -8.43 4.93
N GLY A 93 -12.33 -7.16 4.61
CA GLY A 93 -12.41 -6.70 3.24
C GLY A 93 -12.16 -5.21 3.16
N GLN A 94 -12.59 -4.59 2.07
CA GLN A 94 -12.42 -3.16 1.84
C GLN A 94 -13.77 -2.50 1.57
N ILE A 95 -13.92 -1.26 2.02
CA ILE A 95 -15.05 -0.42 1.63
C ILE A 95 -14.91 -0.08 0.14
N ASN A 96 -16.02 -0.17 -0.60
CA ASN A 96 -16.14 0.45 -1.92
C ASN A 96 -16.26 1.96 -1.75
N LEU A 97 -15.12 2.61 -1.48
CA LEU A 97 -15.09 4.02 -1.08
C LEU A 97 -15.77 4.94 -2.12
N LEU A 98 -15.74 4.54 -3.39
CA LEU A 98 -16.34 5.27 -4.49
C LEU A 98 -17.82 4.94 -4.75
N ASP A 99 -18.48 4.19 -3.86
CA ASP A 99 -19.92 4.02 -3.95
C ASP A 99 -20.61 5.39 -3.75
N PRO A 100 -21.69 5.70 -4.51
CA PRO A 100 -22.34 7.01 -4.48
C PRO A 100 -22.78 7.48 -3.10
N GLY A 101 -23.07 6.55 -2.18
CA GLY A 101 -23.47 6.85 -0.81
C GLY A 101 -22.32 7.18 0.16
N ILE A 102 -21.05 7.07 -0.28
CA ILE A 102 -19.87 7.26 0.57
C ILE A 102 -19.02 8.44 0.08
N MET A 103 -18.63 8.43 -1.19
CA MET A 103 -17.76 9.48 -1.77
C MET A 103 -18.30 9.98 -3.12
N PRO A 104 -19.22 10.95 -3.10
CA PRO A 104 -19.84 11.46 -4.33
C PRO A 104 -18.93 12.41 -5.12
N TYR A 105 -17.81 12.86 -4.53
CA TYR A 105 -16.96 13.90 -5.10
C TYR A 105 -16.12 13.39 -6.27
N THR A 106 -16.06 14.19 -7.33
CA THR A 106 -15.19 14.00 -8.50
C THR A 106 -14.08 15.03 -8.60
N SER A 107 -13.98 15.95 -7.63
CA SER A 107 -12.92 16.95 -7.59
C SER A 107 -12.35 17.10 -6.18
N ILE A 108 -11.03 16.96 -6.04
CA ILE A 108 -10.32 17.04 -4.75
C ILE A 108 -8.94 17.64 -4.99
N ASN A 109 -8.52 18.61 -4.16
CA ASN A 109 -7.18 19.23 -4.22
C ASN A 109 -6.77 19.69 -5.63
N GLY A 110 -7.71 20.26 -6.38
CA GLY A 110 -7.48 20.75 -7.74
C GLY A 110 -7.59 19.71 -8.84
N ALA A 111 -7.47 18.42 -8.52
CA ALA A 111 -7.65 17.32 -9.47
C ALA A 111 -9.13 17.06 -9.76
N THR A 112 -9.43 16.64 -10.99
CA THR A 112 -10.78 16.26 -11.42
C THR A 112 -10.77 14.87 -12.04
N PHE A 113 -11.54 13.97 -11.43
CA PHE A 113 -11.64 12.56 -11.81
C PHE A 113 -12.94 12.29 -12.58
N PRO A 114 -13.00 11.23 -13.40
CA PRO A 114 -14.24 10.84 -14.06
C PRO A 114 -15.32 10.42 -13.05
N ALA A 115 -16.56 10.79 -13.35
CA ALA A 115 -17.75 10.34 -12.62
C ALA A 115 -18.02 8.84 -12.86
N ASN A 116 -18.85 8.25 -12.00
CA ASN A 116 -19.40 6.92 -12.23
C ASN A 116 -20.21 6.90 -13.53
N ASN A 117 -19.91 5.96 -14.42
CA ASN A 117 -20.62 5.74 -15.68
C ASN A 117 -21.52 4.51 -15.56
N GLU A 118 -22.79 4.73 -15.23
CA GLU A 118 -23.76 3.64 -15.07
C GLU A 118 -23.97 2.82 -16.34
N ALA A 119 -23.89 3.44 -17.52
CA ALA A 119 -24.05 2.73 -18.79
C ALA A 119 -22.91 1.72 -18.98
N LEU A 120 -21.67 2.11 -18.67
CA LEU A 120 -20.53 1.18 -18.67
C LEU A 120 -20.73 0.07 -17.63
N VAL A 121 -21.06 0.41 -16.39
CA VAL A 121 -21.22 -0.57 -15.29
C VAL A 121 -22.27 -1.63 -15.64
N LYS A 122 -23.36 -1.26 -16.32
CA LYS A 122 -24.40 -2.20 -16.78
C LYS A 122 -23.92 -3.21 -17.82
N THR A 123 -22.78 -2.96 -18.48
CA THR A 123 -22.18 -3.91 -19.43
C THR A 123 -21.28 -4.96 -18.76
N ALA A 124 -20.96 -4.78 -17.47
CA ALA A 124 -20.11 -5.72 -16.76
C ALA A 124 -20.80 -7.09 -16.63
N PRO A 125 -20.04 -8.20 -16.69
CA PRO A 125 -20.58 -9.53 -16.45
C PRO A 125 -21.33 -9.62 -15.12
N ALA A 126 -22.50 -10.26 -15.13
CA ALA A 126 -23.31 -10.44 -13.94
C ALA A 126 -22.63 -11.40 -12.96
N VAL A 127 -22.47 -10.97 -11.70
CA VAL A 127 -21.90 -11.82 -10.64
C VAL A 127 -22.72 -13.10 -10.51
N GLY A 128 -22.04 -14.24 -10.51
CA GLY A 128 -22.68 -15.57 -10.40
C GLY A 128 -23.15 -16.18 -11.73
N SER A 129 -22.97 -15.48 -12.86
CA SER A 129 -23.22 -16.08 -14.17
C SER A 129 -22.26 -17.24 -14.45
N ALA A 130 -22.65 -18.14 -15.37
CA ALA A 130 -21.71 -19.12 -15.92
C ALA A 130 -20.46 -18.40 -16.47
N ASN A 131 -19.28 -18.98 -16.24
CA ASN A 131 -17.99 -18.45 -16.67
C ASN A 131 -17.64 -17.03 -16.18
N TYR A 132 -18.31 -16.53 -15.13
CA TYR A 132 -18.08 -15.17 -14.60
C TYR A 132 -16.59 -14.86 -14.39
N ALA A 133 -15.84 -15.79 -13.81
CA ALA A 133 -14.42 -15.60 -13.50
C ALA A 133 -13.56 -15.26 -14.73
N GLN A 134 -13.85 -15.85 -15.89
CA GLN A 134 -13.14 -15.53 -17.14
C GLN A 134 -13.71 -14.25 -17.76
N ALA A 135 -15.04 -14.16 -17.86
CA ALA A 135 -15.72 -13.03 -18.49
C ALA A 135 -15.36 -11.69 -17.84
N ILE A 136 -15.26 -11.64 -16.50
CA ILE A 136 -14.91 -10.41 -15.79
C ILE A 136 -13.48 -9.96 -16.08
N GLN A 137 -12.53 -10.89 -16.24
CA GLN A 137 -11.14 -10.54 -16.56
C GLN A 137 -11.03 -9.98 -17.97
N ASP A 138 -11.71 -10.61 -18.94
CA ASP A 138 -11.75 -10.12 -20.32
C ASP A 138 -12.41 -8.74 -20.40
N TRP A 139 -13.51 -8.55 -19.66
CA TRP A 139 -14.19 -7.26 -19.58
C TRP A 139 -13.32 -6.18 -18.93
N ILE A 140 -12.60 -6.49 -17.85
CA ILE A 140 -11.68 -5.54 -17.21
C ILE A 140 -10.55 -5.17 -18.17
N LYS A 141 -9.96 -6.15 -18.88
CA LYS A 141 -8.91 -5.89 -19.87
C LYS A 141 -9.39 -4.97 -20.99
N ALA A 142 -10.64 -5.10 -21.42
CA ALA A 142 -11.24 -4.22 -22.42
C ALA A 142 -11.50 -2.79 -21.91
N ASN A 143 -11.72 -2.61 -20.59
CA ASN A 143 -12.12 -1.33 -19.99
C ASN A 143 -11.03 -0.66 -19.13
N ALA A 144 -9.86 -1.28 -18.99
CA ALA A 144 -8.67 -0.73 -18.36
C ALA A 144 -7.51 -0.69 -19.38
N PRO A 145 -7.53 0.23 -20.35
CA PRO A 145 -6.64 0.14 -21.50
C PRO A 145 -5.16 0.32 -21.14
N GLU A 146 -4.29 -0.24 -21.97
CA GLU A 146 -2.83 -0.03 -21.88
C GLU A 146 -2.40 1.33 -22.45
N THR A 147 -3.19 1.90 -23.35
CA THR A 147 -2.95 3.20 -23.99
C THR A 147 -4.20 4.07 -24.01
N PHE A 148 -4.03 5.38 -23.92
CA PHE A 148 -5.12 6.35 -24.06
C PHE A 148 -4.57 7.64 -24.67
N ASN A 149 -5.18 8.10 -25.78
CA ASN A 149 -4.72 9.29 -26.53
C ASN A 149 -3.20 9.28 -26.82
N GLY A 150 -2.67 8.13 -27.23
CA GLY A 150 -1.24 7.94 -27.52
C GLY A 150 -0.33 7.83 -26.29
N LYS A 151 -0.84 8.01 -25.07
CA LYS A 151 -0.07 7.87 -23.82
C LYS A 151 -0.14 6.42 -23.29
N PRO A 152 0.97 5.84 -22.81
CA PRO A 152 1.00 4.47 -22.28
C PRO A 152 0.50 4.42 -20.83
N VAL A 153 -0.82 4.52 -20.65
CA VAL A 153 -1.47 4.58 -19.32
C VAL A 153 -1.45 3.27 -18.53
N LYS A 154 -1.20 2.12 -19.16
CA LYS A 154 -0.92 0.84 -18.47
C LYS A 154 -1.94 0.40 -17.40
N TYR A 155 -3.23 0.75 -17.54
CA TYR A 155 -4.20 0.50 -16.46
C TYR A 155 -4.40 -0.99 -16.18
N TYR A 156 -4.57 -1.83 -17.21
CA TYR A 156 -4.70 -3.27 -17.00
C TYR A 156 -3.41 -3.89 -16.46
N THR A 157 -2.23 -3.49 -16.95
CA THR A 157 -0.95 -3.90 -16.37
C THR A 157 -0.86 -3.55 -14.88
N THR A 158 -1.22 -2.32 -14.48
CA THR A 158 -1.23 -1.94 -13.06
C THR A 158 -2.26 -2.74 -12.26
N PHE A 159 -3.44 -3.02 -12.82
CA PHE A 159 -4.47 -3.86 -12.19
C PHE A 159 -3.98 -5.30 -11.98
N ALA A 160 -3.43 -5.93 -13.03
CA ALA A 160 -3.01 -7.32 -13.04
C ALA A 160 -1.78 -7.59 -12.15
N ASN A 161 -1.04 -6.54 -11.78
CA ASN A 161 0.13 -6.61 -10.91
C ASN A 161 -0.13 -6.04 -9.50
N ALA A 162 -1.39 -5.88 -9.09
CA ALA A 162 -1.71 -5.33 -7.76
C ALA A 162 -1.16 -6.21 -6.63
N VAL A 163 -1.35 -7.53 -6.71
CA VAL A 163 -0.83 -8.47 -5.73
C VAL A 163 0.16 -9.43 -6.39
N ALA A 164 1.41 -9.40 -5.92
CA ALA A 164 2.43 -10.35 -6.37
C ALA A 164 2.20 -11.74 -5.76
N PHE A 165 2.51 -12.81 -6.51
CA PHE A 165 2.33 -14.21 -6.06
C PHE A 165 2.97 -14.49 -4.69
N ARG A 166 4.23 -14.10 -4.51
CA ARG A 166 4.97 -14.29 -3.26
C ARG A 166 4.42 -13.48 -2.09
N THR A 167 3.68 -12.41 -2.38
CA THR A 167 2.99 -11.62 -1.36
C THR A 167 1.69 -12.30 -0.93
N ALA A 168 0.89 -12.76 -1.88
CA ALA A 168 -0.34 -13.52 -1.61
C ALA A 168 -0.07 -14.86 -0.91
N PHE A 169 1.02 -15.52 -1.28
CA PHE A 169 1.40 -16.85 -0.82
C PHE A 169 2.87 -16.85 -0.37
N PRO A 170 3.16 -16.38 0.86
CA PRO A 170 4.53 -16.24 1.35
C PRO A 170 5.30 -17.55 1.45
N ASP A 171 4.61 -18.68 1.66
CA ASP A 171 5.20 -20.02 1.68
C ASP A 171 5.41 -20.61 0.28
N GLY A 172 4.97 -19.90 -0.76
CA GLY A 172 5.09 -20.32 -2.15
C GLY A 172 4.17 -21.45 -2.58
N ARG A 173 3.23 -21.90 -1.74
CA ARG A 173 2.34 -23.05 -2.01
C ARG A 173 0.95 -22.67 -2.52
N GLY A 174 0.78 -21.44 -3.00
CA GLY A 174 -0.49 -20.96 -3.54
C GLY A 174 -0.78 -21.38 -4.97
N GLU A 175 -2.02 -21.21 -5.38
CA GLU A 175 -2.48 -21.41 -6.75
C GLU A 175 -2.43 -20.07 -7.53
N PRO A 176 -1.56 -19.93 -8.55
CA PRO A 176 -1.46 -18.70 -9.34
C PRO A 176 -2.79 -18.25 -9.96
N ALA A 177 -3.70 -19.18 -10.28
CA ALA A 177 -5.02 -18.85 -10.82
C ALA A 177 -5.92 -18.06 -9.85
N LEU A 178 -5.55 -17.92 -8.57
CA LEU A 178 -6.28 -17.10 -7.59
C LEU A 178 -5.91 -15.61 -7.66
N LEU A 179 -4.76 -15.25 -8.25
CA LEU A 179 -4.30 -13.85 -8.30
C LEU A 179 -5.25 -12.90 -9.03
N PRO A 180 -5.86 -13.27 -10.18
CA PRO A 180 -6.83 -12.40 -10.84
C PRO A 180 -8.02 -12.04 -9.93
N GLY A 181 -8.45 -12.97 -9.07
CA GLY A 181 -9.49 -12.73 -8.05
C GLY A 181 -9.02 -11.76 -6.97
N MET A 182 -7.78 -11.85 -6.50
CA MET A 182 -7.20 -10.90 -5.54
C MET A 182 -7.01 -9.51 -6.13
N ASN A 183 -6.59 -9.40 -7.40
CA ASN A 183 -6.49 -8.12 -8.09
C ASN A 183 -7.87 -7.46 -8.26
N LEU A 184 -8.88 -8.26 -8.60
CA LEU A 184 -10.29 -7.83 -8.60
C LEU A 184 -10.76 -7.40 -7.21
N GLU A 185 -10.32 -8.07 -6.16
CA GLU A 185 -10.60 -7.66 -4.78
C GLU A 185 -10.01 -6.27 -4.48
N MET A 186 -8.77 -6.02 -4.89
CA MET A 186 -8.02 -4.78 -4.61
C MET A 186 -8.54 -3.53 -5.30
N TRP A 187 -9.07 -3.67 -6.52
CA TRP A 187 -9.53 -2.54 -7.33
C TRP A 187 -11.04 -2.55 -7.56
N GLY A 188 -11.64 -3.74 -7.65
CA GLY A 188 -12.97 -3.92 -8.24
C GLY A 188 -12.95 -3.77 -9.75
N ALA A 189 -14.13 -3.70 -10.34
CA ALA A 189 -14.30 -3.45 -11.77
C ALA A 189 -14.13 -1.94 -12.10
N PRO A 190 -13.65 -1.58 -13.31
CA PRO A 190 -13.79 -0.23 -13.84
C PRO A 190 -15.24 0.29 -13.75
N THR A 191 -15.39 1.56 -13.41
CA THR A 191 -16.68 2.26 -13.27
C THR A 191 -16.74 3.54 -14.11
N SER A 192 -15.70 3.83 -14.89
CA SER A 192 -15.67 4.91 -15.86
C SER A 192 -14.84 4.52 -17.08
N ALA A 193 -14.94 5.29 -18.16
CA ALA A 193 -13.87 5.34 -19.15
C ALA A 193 -12.68 6.14 -18.60
N PRO A 194 -11.46 6.00 -19.16
CA PRO A 194 -10.37 6.92 -18.84
C PRO A 194 -10.71 8.37 -19.23
N ALA A 195 -10.26 9.32 -18.42
CA ALA A 195 -10.42 10.75 -18.71
C ALA A 195 -9.18 11.52 -18.25
N ALA A 196 -8.71 12.46 -19.08
CA ALA A 196 -7.68 13.41 -18.68
C ALA A 196 -8.25 14.42 -17.67
N ASP A 197 -7.42 14.94 -16.78
CA ASP A 197 -7.80 16.08 -15.95
C ASP A 197 -8.05 17.30 -16.86
N PRO A 198 -9.23 17.95 -16.81
CA PRO A 198 -9.51 19.15 -17.60
C PRO A 198 -8.55 20.31 -17.32
N LYS A 199 -7.88 20.32 -16.17
CA LYS A 199 -6.92 21.35 -15.75
C LYS A 199 -5.46 20.93 -15.96
N ASN A 200 -5.19 19.66 -16.25
CA ASN A 200 -3.84 19.14 -16.49
C ASN A 200 -3.89 17.84 -17.32
N ASP A 201 -3.74 17.95 -18.63
CA ASP A 201 -3.79 16.81 -19.55
C ASP A 201 -2.61 15.81 -19.43
N ASN A 202 -1.62 16.13 -18.59
CA ASN A 202 -0.60 15.16 -18.18
C ASN A 202 -1.14 14.12 -17.20
N PHE A 203 -2.24 14.41 -16.52
CA PHE A 203 -2.89 13.50 -15.60
C PHE A 203 -4.09 12.85 -16.28
N ILE A 204 -4.10 11.51 -16.27
CA ILE A 204 -5.24 10.73 -16.76
C ILE A 204 -5.70 9.84 -15.62
N TYR A 205 -7.01 9.71 -15.46
CA TYR A 205 -7.62 8.92 -14.42
C TYR A 205 -8.50 7.81 -14.98
N LEU A 206 -8.55 6.68 -14.28
CA LEU A 206 -9.55 5.63 -14.47
C LEU A 206 -10.16 5.27 -13.11
N ARG A 207 -11.49 5.32 -13.01
CA ARG A 207 -12.24 4.97 -11.80
C ARG A 207 -12.51 3.47 -11.76
N PHE A 208 -12.25 2.85 -10.62
CA PHE A 208 -12.66 1.49 -10.27
C PHE A 208 -13.55 1.54 -9.03
N GLN A 209 -14.26 0.45 -8.68
CA GLN A 209 -15.15 0.43 -7.50
C GLN A 209 -14.43 0.81 -6.18
N ARG A 210 -13.14 0.48 -6.03
CA ARG A 210 -12.38 0.67 -4.77
C ARG A 210 -11.23 1.67 -4.86
N GLY A 211 -11.06 2.34 -6.00
CA GLY A 211 -9.97 3.30 -6.14
C GLY A 211 -9.95 3.97 -7.50
N ILE A 212 -9.09 4.98 -7.61
CA ILE A 212 -8.83 5.69 -8.86
C ILE A 212 -7.37 5.47 -9.19
N MET A 213 -7.09 4.93 -10.37
CA MET A 213 -5.75 4.94 -10.92
C MET A 213 -5.49 6.29 -11.58
N HIS A 214 -4.29 6.79 -11.38
CA HIS A 214 -3.76 8.04 -11.91
C HIS A 214 -2.50 7.73 -12.70
N TYR A 215 -2.52 8.05 -13.98
CA TYR A 215 -1.35 8.10 -14.84
C TYR A 215 -0.78 9.52 -14.88
N ASP A 216 0.52 9.64 -14.67
CA ASP A 216 1.29 10.88 -14.78
C ASP A 216 2.20 10.81 -16.01
N ALA A 217 1.97 11.68 -17.00
CA ALA A 217 2.75 11.73 -18.23
C ALA A 217 4.21 12.19 -18.02
N ALA A 218 4.51 12.93 -16.95
CA ALA A 218 5.86 13.39 -16.68
C ALA A 218 6.78 12.25 -16.23
N THR A 219 6.24 11.29 -15.48
CA THR A 219 6.98 10.12 -14.98
C THR A 219 6.71 8.86 -15.81
N GLY A 220 5.61 8.81 -16.57
CA GLY A 220 5.15 7.64 -17.29
C GLY A 220 4.60 6.54 -16.39
N THR A 221 4.20 6.87 -15.15
CA THR A 221 3.77 5.89 -14.14
C THR A 221 2.27 5.95 -13.87
N THR A 222 1.68 4.78 -13.62
CA THR A 222 0.28 4.64 -13.18
C THR A 222 0.20 4.07 -11.79
N GLN A 223 -0.49 4.77 -10.89
CA GLN A 223 -0.60 4.41 -9.48
C GLN A 223 -1.97 4.74 -8.89
N GLY A 224 -2.32 4.13 -7.77
CA GLY A 224 -3.53 4.47 -7.04
C GLY A 224 -3.43 5.79 -6.29
N LEU A 225 -4.47 6.61 -6.38
CA LEU A 225 -4.63 7.79 -5.54
C LEU A 225 -4.72 7.40 -4.05
N LEU A 226 -4.28 8.32 -3.19
CA LEU A 226 -4.44 8.24 -1.73
C LEU A 226 -5.88 8.59 -1.33
N LEU A 227 -6.83 7.85 -1.91
CA LEU A 227 -8.24 8.20 -1.89
C LEU A 227 -8.84 8.19 -0.47
N ALA A 228 -8.43 7.25 0.37
CA ALA A 228 -8.94 7.14 1.73
C ALA A 228 -8.35 8.24 2.64
N ASP A 229 -7.16 8.74 2.34
CA ASP A 229 -6.59 9.93 3.00
C ASP A 229 -7.38 11.19 2.62
N TYR A 230 -7.73 11.34 1.34
CA TYR A 230 -8.63 12.41 0.89
C TYR A 230 -10.04 12.29 1.47
N PHE A 231 -10.55 11.09 1.63
CA PHE A 231 -11.84 10.90 2.28
C PHE A 231 -11.78 11.27 3.76
N LYS A 232 -10.69 10.89 4.44
CA LYS A 232 -10.43 11.31 5.82
C LYS A 232 -10.41 12.83 5.94
N SER A 233 -9.71 13.55 5.04
CA SER A 233 -9.65 15.01 5.08
C SER A 233 -11.02 15.67 4.96
N ILE A 234 -11.90 15.11 4.11
CA ILE A 234 -13.30 15.55 3.99
C ILE A 234 -14.07 15.31 5.30
N LEU A 235 -13.90 14.15 5.94
CA LEU A 235 -14.56 13.84 7.21
C LEU A 235 -14.09 14.71 8.38
N THR A 236 -12.80 15.08 8.40
CA THR A 236 -12.19 15.82 9.52
C THR A 236 -12.08 17.33 9.29
N GLY A 237 -12.25 17.79 8.04
CA GLY A 237 -12.00 19.17 7.64
C GLY A 237 -10.52 19.57 7.71
N GLN A 238 -9.59 18.60 7.58
CA GLN A 238 -8.14 18.79 7.70
C GLN A 238 -7.42 18.29 6.46
#